data_AF-A0A7V4P0R7-F1
#
_entry.id   AF-A0A7V4P0R7-F1
#
_cell.length_a   1.000
_cell.length_b   1.000
_cell.length_c   1.000
_cell.angle_alpha   90.00
_cell.angle_beta   90.00
_cell.angle_gamma   90.00
#
_symmetry.space_group_name_H-M   'P 1'
#
loop_
_entity.id
_entity.type
_entity.pdbx_description
1 polymer ?
#
loop_
_entity_poly.entity_id
_entity_poly.type
_entity_poly.pdbx_seq_one_letter_code
_entity_poly.pdbx_strand_id
1 'polypeptide(L)'
;MVCDERLTARSSRGGAAIARLAWALAWLIVSVAPAPAQDADDDDRAPPPVSEEPPAQQFEKLLDSARQMGPWESQASLNNEAIGLVFERQGWTSEQDRFALDLVREVDRIPPWQPQRRQELFLNSLQTRYSLSENQKATLNQRMQFEAMRLTFKYFKDATPIAMEAIRTRAAGQPFTAKQVARWSRTLAPMMDDARQAMEQVANGLAETMTPEQRERMQADLKAFQKRHNDVIRMVGRWQQGQWDPTQWGLDNDPVHAAAVAAVRAERARLDAQQALAQLPAAAAKPARPDDESSWERYVREYCLVHRFDGAQIKSARVILAEQTARAKNVRAARAAEIARLERALGRESEPERKAELQKELAATLAPVAELFTELCARLDELQTAEQRSAAGDARRTPTH
;
A
#
# COMPACT_ATOMS: atom_id res chain seq x y z
N MET A 1 16.39 -65.04 23.40
CA MET A 1 15.35 -64.09 22.94
C MET A 1 15.97 -62.71 23.01
N VAL A 2 16.58 -62.26 21.91
CA VAL A 2 17.22 -60.94 21.82
C VAL A 2 16.16 -60.04 21.18
N CYS A 3 15.52 -59.19 21.97
CA CYS A 3 14.57 -58.21 21.48
C CYS A 3 15.34 -57.09 20.78
N ASP A 4 15.02 -56.91 19.49
CA ASP A 4 15.67 -56.00 18.57
C ASP A 4 15.24 -54.55 18.84
N GLU A 5 16.06 -53.81 19.59
CA GLU A 5 15.91 -52.37 19.89
C GLU A 5 16.14 -51.45 18.67
N ARG A 6 16.43 -51.98 17.47
CA ARG A 6 16.80 -51.16 16.30
C ARG A 6 15.61 -50.72 15.42
N LEU A 7 14.39 -51.16 15.71
CA LEU A 7 13.21 -50.86 14.89
C LEU A 7 12.39 -49.63 15.36
N THR A 8 12.56 -49.16 16.59
CA THR A 8 11.83 -47.98 17.11
C THR A 8 12.51 -46.63 16.79
N ALA A 9 13.80 -46.62 16.44
CA ALA A 9 14.56 -45.39 16.18
C ALA A 9 14.42 -44.84 14.73
N ARG A 10 13.87 -45.60 13.78
CA ARG A 10 13.70 -45.16 12.38
C ARG A 10 12.35 -44.49 12.09
N SER A 11 11.31 -44.78 12.88
CA SER A 11 9.95 -44.22 12.72
C SER A 11 9.85 -42.76 13.21
N SER A 12 10.63 -42.36 14.22
CA SER A 12 10.53 -41.01 14.82
C SER A 12 11.21 -39.88 14.03
N ARG A 13 12.10 -40.20 13.06
CA ARG A 13 12.78 -39.18 12.25
C ARG A 13 11.90 -38.57 11.15
N GLY A 14 10.95 -39.34 10.62
CA GLY A 14 10.02 -38.89 9.58
C GLY A 14 8.99 -37.89 10.09
N GLY A 15 8.39 -38.14 11.27
CA GLY A 15 7.41 -37.23 11.87
C GLY A 15 8.01 -35.88 12.29
N ALA A 16 9.23 -35.90 12.83
CA ALA A 16 9.93 -34.67 13.20
C ALA A 16 10.25 -33.80 11.96
N ALA A 17 10.69 -34.41 10.86
CA ALA A 17 10.92 -33.72 9.57
C ALA A 17 9.64 -33.04 9.06
N ILE A 18 8.48 -33.69 9.16
CA ILE A 18 7.22 -33.17 8.63
C ILE A 18 6.61 -32.06 9.52
N ALA A 19 6.81 -32.11 10.83
CA ALA A 19 6.45 -31.00 11.73
C ALA A 19 7.26 -29.71 11.46
N ARG A 20 8.52 -29.87 11.03
CA ARG A 20 9.43 -28.78 10.66
C ARG A 20 9.07 -28.13 9.31
N LEU A 21 8.57 -28.95 8.39
CA LEU A 21 8.02 -28.61 7.08
C LEU A 21 6.82 -27.66 7.17
N ALA A 22 5.95 -27.91 8.15
CA ALA A 22 4.70 -27.19 8.35
C ALA A 22 4.88 -25.71 8.70
N TRP A 23 5.82 -25.46 9.59
CA TRP A 23 6.14 -24.12 10.08
C TRP A 23 6.79 -23.25 9.01
N ALA A 24 7.65 -23.83 8.17
CA ALA A 24 8.28 -23.10 7.06
C ALA A 24 7.26 -22.70 5.99
N LEU A 25 6.29 -23.56 5.65
CA LEU A 25 5.25 -23.29 4.64
C LEU A 25 4.26 -22.20 5.08
N ALA A 26 3.75 -22.26 6.32
CA ALA A 26 2.85 -21.24 6.86
C ALA A 26 3.51 -19.84 6.90
N TRP A 27 4.83 -19.79 7.09
CA TRP A 27 5.61 -18.57 7.09
C TRP A 27 5.98 -18.08 5.68
N LEU A 28 6.34 -19.01 4.77
CA LEU A 28 6.67 -18.68 3.38
C LEU A 28 5.48 -18.04 2.65
N ILE A 29 4.27 -18.56 2.88
CA ILE A 29 3.03 -18.06 2.27
C ILE A 29 2.71 -16.61 2.68
N VAL A 30 3.13 -16.19 3.88
CA VAL A 30 2.92 -14.82 4.40
C VAL A 30 3.98 -13.85 3.88
N SER A 31 5.10 -14.36 3.33
CA SER A 31 6.34 -13.60 3.06
C SER A 31 6.63 -13.35 1.58
N VAL A 32 5.68 -13.66 0.70
CA VAL A 32 5.82 -13.34 -0.71
C VAL A 32 4.67 -12.43 -1.07
N ALA A 33 4.92 -11.19 -1.53
CA ALA A 33 4.61 -10.83 -2.92
C ALA A 33 4.94 -9.33 -3.34
N PRO A 34 4.22 -8.53 -4.19
CA PRO A 34 4.40 -8.08 -5.65
C PRO A 34 4.64 -6.66 -6.21
N ALA A 35 4.76 -6.62 -7.58
CA ALA A 35 4.80 -5.51 -8.56
C ALA A 35 3.61 -5.42 -9.59
N PRO A 36 3.58 -4.74 -10.80
CA PRO A 36 2.29 -4.30 -11.37
C PRO A 36 1.86 -5.17 -12.55
N ALA A 37 0.63 -4.94 -12.99
CA ALA A 37 0.08 -5.44 -14.23
C ALA A 37 0.85 -4.90 -15.45
N GLN A 38 1.42 -5.81 -16.23
CA GLN A 38 1.40 -5.68 -17.68
C GLN A 38 0.19 -6.48 -18.18
N ASP A 39 -0.58 -5.89 -19.09
CA ASP A 39 -1.61 -6.59 -19.87
C ASP A 39 -0.92 -7.66 -20.74
N ALA A 40 -0.67 -8.82 -20.16
CA ALA A 40 -0.37 -10.03 -20.91
C ALA A 40 -1.70 -10.74 -21.17
N ASP A 41 -2.26 -10.52 -22.35
CA ASP A 41 -3.36 -11.28 -22.96
C ASP A 41 -3.03 -12.79 -23.14
N ASP A 42 -1.90 -13.27 -22.59
CA ASP A 42 -1.30 -14.56 -22.92
C ASP A 42 -1.25 -15.56 -21.74
N ASP A 43 -1.92 -15.26 -20.62
CA ASP A 43 -1.82 -16.08 -19.40
C ASP A 43 -3.14 -16.75 -18.99
N ASP A 44 -3.81 -17.35 -19.97
CA ASP A 44 -4.75 -18.47 -19.80
C ASP A 44 -4.01 -19.82 -19.66
N ARG A 45 -2.75 -19.79 -19.18
CA ARG A 45 -2.03 -21.01 -18.84
C ARG A 45 -2.82 -21.73 -17.75
N ALA A 46 -3.30 -22.93 -18.10
CA ALA A 46 -3.89 -23.84 -17.15
C ALA A 46 -2.95 -23.98 -15.93
N PRO A 47 -3.50 -24.07 -14.70
CA PRO A 47 -2.68 -24.28 -13.52
C PRO A 47 -1.72 -25.46 -13.78
N PRO A 48 -0.45 -25.36 -13.34
CA PRO A 48 0.51 -26.43 -13.58
C PRO A 48 -0.07 -27.75 -13.05
N PRO A 49 0.12 -28.88 -13.75
CA PRO A 49 -0.39 -30.16 -13.31
C PRO A 49 0.11 -30.46 -11.89
N VAL A 50 -0.76 -31.07 -11.08
CA VAL A 50 -0.41 -31.51 -9.72
C VAL A 50 0.78 -32.46 -9.83
N SER A 51 1.90 -32.12 -9.21
CA SER A 51 3.08 -32.99 -9.20
C SER A 51 2.75 -34.29 -8.46
N GLU A 52 3.03 -35.43 -9.10
CA GLU A 52 2.94 -36.77 -8.50
C GLU A 52 4.09 -37.05 -7.52
N GLU A 53 5.05 -36.13 -7.39
CA GLU A 53 6.21 -36.31 -6.52
C GLU A 53 5.78 -36.37 -5.03
N PRO A 54 6.45 -37.21 -4.22
CA PRO A 54 6.22 -37.25 -2.78
C PRO A 54 6.37 -35.84 -2.15
N PRO A 55 5.50 -35.46 -1.18
CA PRO A 55 5.56 -34.15 -0.52
C PRO A 55 6.94 -33.72 -0.01
N ALA A 56 7.73 -34.67 0.50
CA ALA A 56 9.09 -34.42 0.97
C ALA A 56 10.01 -33.88 -0.15
N GLN A 57 9.92 -34.45 -1.36
CA GLN A 57 10.74 -34.02 -2.50
C GLN A 57 10.31 -32.65 -3.02
N GLN A 58 8.99 -32.39 -3.08
CA GLN A 58 8.48 -31.07 -3.48
C GLN A 58 8.96 -29.97 -2.54
N PHE A 59 9.05 -30.26 -1.25
CA PHE A 59 9.56 -29.32 -0.27
C PHE A 59 11.08 -29.14 -0.32
N GLU A 60 11.85 -30.20 -0.56
CA GLU A 60 13.30 -30.06 -0.79
C GLU A 60 13.56 -29.12 -1.98
N LYS A 61 12.82 -29.28 -3.08
CA LYS A 61 12.86 -28.37 -4.22
C LYS A 61 12.46 -26.93 -3.86
N LEU A 62 11.46 -26.77 -3.00
CA LEU A 62 11.04 -25.46 -2.50
C LEU A 62 12.18 -24.79 -1.72
N LEU A 63 12.82 -25.52 -0.80
CA LEU A 63 13.96 -25.01 -0.03
C LEU A 63 15.16 -24.68 -0.92
N ASP A 64 15.47 -25.53 -1.90
CA ASP A 64 16.57 -25.28 -2.84
C ASP A 64 16.29 -24.05 -3.71
N SER A 65 15.06 -23.89 -4.19
CA SER A 65 14.64 -22.70 -4.93
C SER A 65 14.72 -21.45 -4.04
N ALA A 66 14.34 -21.55 -2.77
CA ALA A 66 14.43 -20.43 -1.82
C ALA A 66 15.88 -20.01 -1.56
N ARG A 67 16.81 -20.97 -1.46
CA ARG A 67 18.26 -20.69 -1.31
C ARG A 67 18.85 -19.98 -2.53
N GLN A 68 18.27 -20.17 -3.71
CA GLN A 68 18.71 -19.52 -4.95
C GLN A 68 18.29 -18.04 -5.04
N MET A 69 17.39 -17.55 -4.17
CA MET A 69 16.98 -16.14 -4.15
C MET A 69 18.05 -15.19 -3.58
N GLY A 70 19.22 -15.71 -3.20
CA GLY A 70 20.34 -14.96 -2.63
C GLY A 70 20.43 -15.09 -1.10
N PRO A 71 21.27 -14.25 -0.45
CA PRO A 71 21.44 -14.27 1.00
C PRO A 71 20.11 -14.03 1.73
N TRP A 72 19.77 -14.93 2.66
CA TRP A 72 18.49 -14.85 3.37
C TRP A 72 18.37 -13.57 4.19
N GLU A 73 19.47 -13.04 4.71
CA GLU A 73 19.52 -11.80 5.48
C GLU A 73 18.96 -10.61 4.67
N SER A 74 19.25 -10.58 3.37
CA SER A 74 18.71 -9.56 2.47
C SER A 74 17.21 -9.74 2.26
N GLN A 75 16.76 -10.98 2.05
CA GLN A 75 15.33 -11.29 1.88
C GLN A 75 14.55 -10.99 3.17
N ALA A 76 15.08 -11.38 4.33
CA ALA A 76 14.48 -11.10 5.63
C ALA A 76 14.43 -9.60 5.93
N SER A 77 15.42 -8.81 5.52
CA SER A 77 15.38 -7.35 5.67
C SER A 77 14.21 -6.73 4.88
N LEU A 78 14.09 -7.10 3.60
CA LEU A 78 12.99 -6.63 2.74
C LEU A 78 11.62 -7.02 3.29
N ASN A 79 11.50 -8.27 3.74
CA ASN A 79 10.26 -8.80 4.26
C ASN A 79 9.86 -8.14 5.59
N ASN A 80 10.83 -7.90 6.48
CA ASN A 80 10.62 -7.20 7.75
C ASN A 80 10.23 -5.72 7.60
N GLU A 81 10.74 -5.08 6.56
CA GLU A 81 10.35 -3.72 6.17
C GLU A 81 8.90 -3.72 5.66
N ALA A 82 8.56 -4.65 4.76
CA ALA A 82 7.22 -4.79 4.23
C ALA A 82 6.17 -5.05 5.32
N ILE A 83 6.44 -6.00 6.22
CA ILE A 83 5.59 -6.26 7.38
C ILE A 83 5.46 -5.00 8.26
N GLY A 84 6.56 -4.27 8.47
CA GLY A 84 6.54 -3.01 9.22
C GLY A 84 5.59 -1.97 8.63
N LEU A 85 5.63 -1.78 7.31
CA LEU A 85 4.75 -0.85 6.60
C LEU A 85 3.28 -1.29 6.67
N VAL A 86 2.99 -2.59 6.66
CA VAL A 86 1.63 -3.09 6.88
C VAL A 86 1.13 -2.73 8.28
N PHE A 87 1.95 -2.96 9.33
CA PHE A 87 1.60 -2.60 10.70
C PHE A 87 1.34 -1.10 10.85
N GLU A 88 2.19 -0.25 10.25
CA GLU A 88 2.03 1.20 10.26
C GLU A 88 0.73 1.63 9.55
N ARG A 89 0.48 1.15 8.34
CA ARG A 89 -0.71 1.50 7.53
C ARG A 89 -2.02 1.08 8.17
N GLN A 90 -2.01 -0.04 8.88
CA GLN A 90 -3.20 -0.56 9.57
C GLN A 90 -3.37 0.05 10.97
N GLY A 91 -2.46 0.92 11.42
CA GLY A 91 -2.50 1.51 12.76
C GLY A 91 -2.39 0.49 13.87
N TRP A 92 -1.65 -0.61 13.65
CA TRP A 92 -1.43 -1.66 14.63
C TRP A 92 -0.28 -1.24 15.57
N THR A 93 -0.59 -0.40 16.54
CA THR A 93 0.39 0.28 17.41
C THR A 93 0.31 -0.11 18.87
N SER A 94 -0.57 -1.04 19.26
CA SER A 94 -0.69 -1.48 20.66
C SER A 94 0.59 -2.17 21.15
N GLU A 95 0.72 -2.37 22.46
CA GLU A 95 1.82 -3.18 23.02
C GLU A 95 1.84 -4.58 22.41
N GLN A 96 0.66 -5.18 22.24
CA GLN A 96 0.48 -6.52 21.68
C GLN A 96 0.84 -6.57 20.19
N ASP A 97 0.56 -5.49 19.45
CA ASP A 97 1.00 -5.35 18.06
C ASP A 97 2.52 -5.25 17.95
N ARG A 98 3.15 -4.42 18.79
CA ARG A 98 4.62 -4.27 18.82
C ARG A 98 5.31 -5.60 19.15
N PHE A 99 4.84 -6.31 20.17
CA PHE A 99 5.35 -7.64 20.49
C PHE A 99 5.21 -8.61 19.30
N ALA A 100 4.05 -8.62 18.63
CA ALA A 100 3.84 -9.50 17.48
C ALA A 100 4.78 -9.15 16.30
N LEU A 101 4.98 -7.85 16.03
CA LEU A 101 5.89 -7.38 14.98
C LEU A 101 7.34 -7.76 15.30
N ASP A 102 7.79 -7.54 16.53
CA ASP A 102 9.16 -7.87 16.94
C ASP A 102 9.39 -9.39 16.87
N LEU A 103 8.45 -10.19 17.37
CA LEU A 103 8.51 -11.65 17.29
C LEU A 103 8.62 -12.16 15.84
N VAL A 104 7.78 -11.62 14.95
CA VAL A 104 7.83 -11.97 13.52
C VAL A 104 9.20 -11.60 12.93
N ARG A 105 9.73 -10.42 13.25
CA ARG A 105 11.03 -9.96 12.75
C ARG A 105 12.19 -10.81 13.23
N GLU A 106 12.19 -11.19 14.49
CA GLU A 106 13.23 -12.06 15.04
C GLU A 106 13.18 -13.45 14.41
N VAL A 107 11.98 -14.01 14.23
CA VAL A 107 11.79 -15.31 13.57
C VAL A 107 12.21 -15.26 12.10
N ASP A 108 11.97 -14.15 11.40
CA ASP A 108 12.33 -14.02 9.99
C ASP A 108 13.83 -13.93 9.75
N ARG A 109 14.60 -13.43 10.72
CA ARG A 109 16.07 -13.40 10.61
C ARG A 109 16.68 -14.80 10.53
N ILE A 110 15.93 -15.83 10.92
CA ILE A 110 16.36 -17.22 10.83
C ILE A 110 15.82 -17.81 9.52
N PRO A 111 16.68 -18.37 8.65
CA PRO A 111 16.25 -18.88 7.36
C PRO A 111 15.24 -20.04 7.49
N PRO A 112 14.31 -20.19 6.52
CA PRO A 112 13.23 -21.19 6.57
C PRO A 112 13.74 -22.64 6.60
N TRP A 113 14.97 -22.90 6.15
CA TRP A 113 15.61 -24.22 6.27
C TRP A 113 16.22 -24.50 7.65
N GLN A 114 16.05 -23.61 8.64
CA GLN A 114 16.37 -23.84 10.06
C GLN A 114 15.11 -23.85 10.95
N PRO A 115 14.12 -24.72 10.67
CA PRO A 115 12.80 -24.66 11.30
C PRO A 115 12.81 -24.86 12.82
N GLN A 116 13.76 -25.64 13.36
CA GLN A 116 13.87 -25.86 14.81
C GLN A 116 14.28 -24.59 15.54
N ARG A 117 15.24 -23.84 14.96
CA ARG A 117 15.73 -22.60 15.56
C ARG A 117 14.64 -21.52 15.52
N ARG A 118 13.85 -21.46 14.44
CA ARG A 118 12.67 -20.58 14.33
C ARG A 118 11.64 -20.90 15.42
N GLN A 119 11.31 -22.18 15.57
CA GLN A 119 10.36 -22.66 16.58
C GLN A 119 10.87 -22.41 18.00
N GLU A 120 12.14 -22.69 18.28
CA GLU A 120 12.75 -22.46 19.59
C GLU A 120 12.71 -20.98 19.98
N LEU A 121 13.15 -20.09 19.09
CA LEU A 121 13.05 -18.65 19.29
C LEU A 121 11.60 -18.24 19.58
N PHE A 122 10.65 -18.69 18.76
CA PHE A 122 9.24 -18.37 18.94
C PHE A 122 8.71 -18.82 20.31
N LEU A 123 9.00 -20.07 20.71
CA LEU A 123 8.58 -20.61 22.00
C LEU A 123 9.26 -19.88 23.18
N ASN A 124 10.53 -19.50 23.05
CA ASN A 124 11.26 -18.75 24.07
C ASN A 124 10.69 -17.33 24.23
N SER A 125 10.30 -16.67 23.14
CA SER A 125 9.67 -15.35 23.19
C SER A 125 8.28 -15.41 23.84
N LEU A 126 7.47 -16.43 23.53
CA LEU A 126 6.18 -16.65 24.21
C LEU A 126 6.35 -17.04 25.69
N GLN A 127 7.34 -17.89 25.99
CA GLN A 127 7.70 -18.22 27.36
C GLN A 127 8.03 -16.96 28.16
N THR A 128 8.83 -16.06 27.59
CA THR A 128 9.19 -14.80 28.23
C THR A 128 7.98 -13.89 28.40
N ARG A 129 7.20 -13.69 27.33
CA ARG A 129 6.01 -12.83 27.30
C ARG A 129 4.98 -13.17 28.37
N TYR A 130 4.71 -14.46 28.55
CA TYR A 130 3.71 -14.94 29.51
C TYR A 130 4.32 -15.53 30.78
N SER A 131 5.65 -15.46 30.94
CA SER A 131 6.37 -16.09 32.05
C SER A 131 6.00 -17.58 32.23
N LEU A 132 5.96 -18.33 31.12
CA LEU A 132 5.57 -19.74 31.14
C LEU A 132 6.63 -20.59 31.86
N SER A 133 6.17 -21.57 32.63
CA SER A 133 7.03 -22.66 33.11
C SER A 133 7.49 -23.56 31.96
N GLU A 134 8.55 -24.35 32.18
CA GLU A 134 9.02 -25.33 31.19
C GLU A 134 7.93 -26.34 30.80
N ASN A 135 7.09 -26.76 31.77
CA ASN A 135 5.97 -27.65 31.48
C ASN A 135 4.92 -27.00 30.58
N GLN A 136 4.54 -25.74 30.86
CA GLN A 136 3.61 -24.99 30.02
C GLN A 136 4.17 -24.77 28.61
N LYS A 137 5.47 -24.47 28.48
CA LYS A 137 6.16 -24.35 27.18
C LYS A 137 6.18 -25.67 26.42
N ALA A 138 6.42 -26.79 27.09
CA ALA A 138 6.36 -28.12 26.47
C ALA A 138 4.95 -28.43 25.96
N THR A 139 3.91 -28.15 26.76
CA THR A 139 2.50 -28.28 26.34
C THR A 139 2.18 -27.40 25.14
N LEU A 140 2.59 -26.13 25.17
CA LEU A 140 2.45 -25.20 24.04
C LEU A 140 3.11 -25.77 22.78
N ASN A 141 4.37 -26.19 22.89
CA ASN A 141 5.13 -26.76 21.78
C ASN A 141 4.41 -27.96 21.15
N GLN A 142 3.98 -28.92 21.97
CA GLN A 142 3.29 -30.13 21.50
C GLN A 142 1.99 -29.78 20.75
N ARG A 143 1.15 -28.90 21.31
CA ARG A 143 -0.10 -28.47 20.67
C ARG A 143 0.15 -27.72 19.37
N MET A 144 1.13 -26.81 19.36
CA MET A 144 1.51 -26.08 18.15
C MET A 144 2.02 -27.01 17.05
N GLN A 145 2.85 -28.00 17.38
CA GLN A 145 3.33 -28.98 16.40
C GLN A 145 2.18 -29.80 15.81
N PHE A 146 1.26 -30.25 16.66
CA PHE A 146 0.08 -31.01 16.21
C PHE A 146 -0.76 -30.19 15.22
N GLU A 147 -1.14 -28.96 15.59
CA GLU A 147 -1.94 -28.10 14.71
C GLU A 147 -1.19 -27.70 13.43
N ALA A 148 0.10 -27.37 13.51
CA ALA A 148 0.90 -27.04 12.35
C ALA A 148 0.97 -28.21 11.35
N MET A 149 1.19 -29.44 11.84
CA MET A 149 1.16 -30.63 11.00
C MET A 149 -0.21 -30.84 10.36
N ARG A 150 -1.30 -30.72 11.14
CA ARG A 150 -2.67 -30.88 10.64
C ARG A 150 -2.95 -29.92 9.48
N LEU A 151 -2.67 -28.63 9.65
CA LEU A 151 -2.85 -27.61 8.62
C LEU A 151 -1.99 -27.89 7.39
N THR A 152 -0.74 -28.28 7.61
CA THR A 152 0.19 -28.52 6.51
C THR A 152 -0.25 -29.69 5.67
N PHE A 153 -0.59 -30.83 6.27
CA PHE A 153 -1.09 -31.96 5.49
C PHE A 153 -2.40 -31.63 4.77
N LYS A 154 -3.30 -30.87 5.41
CA LYS A 154 -4.58 -30.48 4.81
C LYS A 154 -4.39 -29.60 3.57
N TYR A 155 -3.47 -28.63 3.62
CA TYR A 155 -3.30 -27.63 2.57
C TYR A 155 -2.03 -27.78 1.72
N PHE A 156 -1.23 -28.83 1.93
CA PHE A 156 0.06 -29.02 1.27
C PHE A 156 -0.05 -28.92 -0.26
N LYS A 157 -1.05 -29.61 -0.84
CA LYS A 157 -1.27 -29.68 -2.29
C LYS A 157 -1.65 -28.34 -2.89
N ASP A 158 -2.33 -27.50 -2.13
CA ASP A 158 -2.81 -26.19 -2.59
C ASP A 158 -1.74 -25.10 -2.40
N ALA A 159 -1.03 -25.14 -1.27
CA ALA A 159 -0.06 -24.13 -0.89
C ALA A 159 1.30 -24.29 -1.58
N THR A 160 1.77 -25.53 -1.79
CA THR A 160 3.11 -25.76 -2.37
C THR A 160 3.26 -25.21 -3.78
N PRO A 161 2.32 -25.40 -4.71
CA PRO A 161 2.41 -24.79 -6.05
C PRO A 161 2.47 -23.27 -6.01
N ILE A 162 1.72 -22.64 -5.09
CA ILE A 162 1.74 -21.18 -4.90
C ILE A 162 3.11 -20.72 -4.40
N ALA A 163 3.66 -21.38 -3.38
CA ALA A 163 4.97 -21.04 -2.84
C ALA A 163 6.08 -21.20 -3.91
N MET A 164 6.02 -22.26 -4.72
CA MET A 164 6.94 -22.47 -5.85
C MET A 164 6.81 -21.39 -6.92
N GLU A 165 5.58 -21.04 -7.31
CA GLU A 165 5.32 -19.95 -8.25
C GLU A 165 5.89 -18.63 -7.73
N ALA A 166 5.64 -18.32 -6.45
CA ALA A 166 6.07 -17.08 -5.84
C ALA A 166 7.62 -16.99 -5.72
N ILE A 167 8.29 -18.09 -5.39
CA ILE A 167 9.77 -18.12 -5.42
C ILE A 167 10.30 -17.95 -6.85
N ARG A 168 9.73 -18.65 -7.85
CA ARG A 168 10.20 -18.59 -9.24
C ARG A 168 10.04 -17.20 -9.83
N THR A 169 8.89 -16.56 -9.63
CA THR A 169 8.64 -15.21 -10.11
C THR A 169 9.61 -14.21 -9.46
N ARG A 170 9.87 -14.33 -8.14
CA ARG A 170 10.86 -13.50 -7.45
C ARG A 170 12.29 -13.73 -7.95
N ALA A 171 12.68 -15.00 -8.12
CA ALA A 171 14.00 -15.38 -8.65
C ALA A 171 14.21 -14.89 -10.10
N ALA A 172 13.13 -14.78 -10.88
CA ALA A 172 13.14 -14.17 -12.20
C ALA A 172 13.20 -12.62 -12.18
N GLY A 173 13.24 -12.00 -11.00
CA GLY A 173 13.17 -10.55 -10.85
C GLY A 173 11.85 -9.96 -11.35
N GLN A 174 10.80 -10.79 -11.38
CA GLN A 174 9.50 -10.40 -11.91
C GLN A 174 8.55 -9.96 -10.78
N PRO A 175 7.73 -8.94 -11.06
CA PRO A 175 6.51 -8.68 -10.31
C PRO A 175 5.62 -9.91 -10.15
N PHE A 176 4.92 -10.06 -9.03
CA PHE A 176 3.62 -10.78 -9.09
C PHE A 176 2.52 -9.83 -9.57
N THR A 177 1.48 -10.39 -10.15
CA THR A 177 0.36 -9.64 -10.73
C THR A 177 -0.88 -9.71 -9.85
N ALA A 178 -1.83 -8.79 -10.05
CA ALA A 178 -3.13 -8.85 -9.36
C ALA A 178 -3.88 -10.16 -9.62
N LYS A 179 -3.77 -10.74 -10.83
CA LYS A 179 -4.37 -12.04 -11.18
C LYS A 179 -3.75 -13.19 -10.38
N GLN A 180 -2.42 -13.21 -10.27
CA GLN A 180 -1.70 -14.20 -9.44
C GLN A 180 -2.12 -14.10 -7.98
N VAL A 181 -2.07 -12.90 -7.41
CA VAL A 181 -2.45 -12.71 -6.00
C VAL A 181 -3.92 -13.03 -5.76
N ALA A 182 -4.84 -12.70 -6.68
CA ALA A 182 -6.24 -13.06 -6.57
C ALA A 182 -6.45 -14.57 -6.52
N ARG A 183 -5.75 -15.32 -7.38
CA ARG A 183 -5.78 -16.79 -7.37
C ARG A 183 -5.25 -17.34 -6.05
N TRP A 184 -4.06 -16.89 -5.62
CA TRP A 184 -3.46 -17.32 -4.35
C TRP A 184 -4.35 -17.03 -3.16
N SER A 185 -4.93 -15.82 -3.12
CA SER A 185 -5.86 -15.38 -2.07
C SER A 185 -7.11 -16.25 -1.99
N ARG A 186 -7.64 -16.71 -3.14
CA ARG A 186 -8.80 -17.62 -3.18
C ARG A 186 -8.41 -19.01 -2.67
N THR A 187 -7.27 -19.53 -3.13
CA THR A 187 -6.79 -20.87 -2.76
C THR A 187 -6.42 -20.96 -1.27
N LEU A 188 -5.81 -19.91 -0.71
CA LEU A 188 -5.26 -19.93 0.65
C LEU A 188 -6.24 -19.42 1.72
N ALA A 189 -7.33 -18.76 1.36
CA ALA A 189 -8.29 -18.24 2.34
C ALA A 189 -8.81 -19.31 3.33
N PRO A 190 -9.19 -20.53 2.91
CA PRO A 190 -9.60 -21.56 3.86
C PRO A 190 -8.50 -21.94 4.86
N MET A 191 -7.23 -21.92 4.44
CA MET A 191 -6.08 -22.19 5.32
C MET A 191 -5.94 -21.11 6.40
N MET A 192 -6.21 -19.85 6.08
CA MET A 192 -6.14 -18.74 7.03
C MET A 192 -7.22 -18.86 8.12
N ASP A 193 -8.44 -19.21 7.75
CA ASP A 193 -9.54 -19.42 8.70
C ASP A 193 -9.24 -20.58 9.65
N ASP A 194 -8.77 -21.70 9.10
CA ASP A 194 -8.36 -22.88 9.87
C ASP A 194 -7.16 -22.57 10.80
N ALA A 195 -6.22 -21.74 10.36
CA ALA A 195 -5.08 -21.32 11.17
C ALA A 195 -5.51 -20.44 12.36
N ARG A 196 -6.49 -19.54 12.17
CA ARG A 196 -7.10 -18.78 13.28
C ARG A 196 -7.72 -19.71 14.31
N GLN A 197 -8.53 -20.67 13.87
CA GLN A 197 -9.16 -21.64 14.76
C GLN A 197 -8.13 -22.48 15.52
N ALA A 198 -7.07 -22.92 14.84
CA ALA A 198 -5.97 -23.66 15.46
C ALA A 198 -5.28 -22.82 16.57
N MET A 199 -5.03 -21.54 16.33
CA MET A 199 -4.47 -20.65 17.36
C MET A 199 -5.39 -20.50 18.58
N GLU A 200 -6.70 -20.37 18.37
CA GLU A 200 -7.68 -20.32 19.46
C GLU A 200 -7.70 -21.63 20.27
N GLN A 201 -7.62 -22.79 19.60
CA GLN A 201 -7.55 -24.10 20.26
C GLN A 201 -6.25 -24.27 21.07
N VAL A 202 -5.10 -23.86 20.54
CA VAL A 202 -3.82 -23.88 21.25
C VAL A 202 -3.88 -22.99 22.48
N ALA A 203 -4.42 -21.77 22.35
CA ALA A 203 -4.52 -20.82 23.45
C ALA A 203 -5.49 -21.30 24.54
N ASN A 204 -6.65 -21.85 24.18
CA ASN A 204 -7.59 -22.42 25.13
C ASN A 204 -6.98 -23.60 25.89
N GLY A 205 -6.27 -24.50 25.19
CA GLY A 205 -5.61 -25.63 25.82
C GLY A 205 -4.41 -25.23 26.70
N LEU A 206 -3.76 -24.10 26.44
CA LEU A 206 -2.70 -23.57 27.31
C LEU A 206 -3.30 -22.88 28.55
N ALA A 207 -4.40 -22.13 28.37
CA ALA A 207 -5.08 -21.39 29.44
C ALA A 207 -5.46 -22.26 30.63
N GLU A 208 -5.80 -23.54 30.41
CA GLU A 208 -6.12 -24.51 31.46
C GLU A 208 -5.00 -24.68 32.50
N THR A 209 -3.76 -24.40 32.12
CA THR A 209 -2.58 -24.55 32.99
C THR A 209 -1.98 -23.23 33.45
N MET A 210 -2.56 -22.09 33.05
CA MET A 210 -2.02 -20.74 33.30
C MET A 210 -2.61 -20.10 34.56
N THR A 211 -1.83 -19.25 35.23
CA THR A 211 -2.36 -18.40 36.31
C THR A 211 -3.37 -17.38 35.76
N PRO A 212 -4.21 -16.77 36.61
CA PRO A 212 -5.11 -15.70 36.18
C PRO A 212 -4.41 -14.56 35.42
N GLU A 213 -3.25 -14.11 35.90
CA GLU A 213 -2.49 -12.99 35.31
C GLU A 213 -1.90 -13.37 33.95
N GLN A 214 -1.43 -14.61 33.82
CA GLN A 214 -0.96 -15.14 32.53
C GLN A 214 -2.11 -15.20 31.51
N ARG A 215 -3.29 -15.70 31.94
CA ARG A 215 -4.48 -15.78 31.09
C ARG A 215 -4.95 -14.41 30.63
N GLU A 216 -4.96 -13.42 31.51
CA GLU A 216 -5.35 -12.04 31.17
C GLU A 216 -4.46 -11.47 30.06
N ARG A 217 -3.13 -11.60 30.18
CA ARG A 217 -2.19 -11.16 29.13
C ARG A 217 -2.41 -11.89 27.81
N MET A 218 -2.55 -13.21 27.85
CA MET A 218 -2.80 -14.00 26.65
C MET A 218 -4.13 -13.64 25.98
N GLN A 219 -5.18 -13.35 26.75
CA GLN A 219 -6.47 -12.88 26.21
C GLN A 219 -6.34 -11.52 25.53
N ALA A 220 -5.56 -10.60 26.09
CA ALA A 220 -5.26 -9.32 25.44
C ALA A 220 -4.51 -9.52 24.11
N ASP A 221 -3.48 -10.37 24.10
CA ASP A 221 -2.70 -10.70 22.89
C ASP A 221 -3.58 -11.39 21.83
N LEU A 222 -4.47 -12.30 22.23
CA LEU A 222 -5.45 -12.97 21.36
C LEU A 222 -6.47 -12.00 20.76
N LYS A 223 -7.00 -11.07 21.55
CA LYS A 223 -7.93 -10.06 21.05
C LYS A 223 -7.27 -9.16 19.99
N ALA A 224 -6.02 -8.75 20.24
CA ALA A 224 -5.24 -8.00 19.27
C ALA A 224 -4.97 -8.82 18.00
N PHE A 225 -4.61 -10.10 18.15
CA PHE A 225 -4.45 -11.03 17.04
C PHE A 225 -5.73 -11.17 16.19
N GLN A 226 -6.90 -11.37 16.83
CA GLN A 226 -8.19 -11.48 16.12
C GLN A 226 -8.51 -10.21 15.33
N LYS A 227 -8.25 -9.03 15.90
CA LYS A 227 -8.37 -7.76 15.17
C LYS A 227 -7.48 -7.76 13.92
N ARG A 228 -6.19 -8.04 14.06
CA ARG A 228 -5.24 -8.08 12.93
C ARG A 228 -5.68 -9.11 11.87
N HIS A 229 -6.10 -10.29 12.30
CA HIS A 229 -6.60 -11.32 11.38
C HIS A 229 -7.83 -10.86 10.59
N ASN A 230 -8.81 -10.24 11.25
CA ASN A 230 -10.00 -9.69 10.57
C ASN A 230 -9.62 -8.59 9.57
N ASP A 231 -8.66 -7.73 9.92
CA ASP A 231 -8.12 -6.71 9.02
C ASP A 231 -7.48 -7.36 7.79
N VAL A 232 -6.67 -8.42 7.97
CA VAL A 232 -6.05 -9.18 6.87
C VAL A 232 -7.10 -9.90 6.01
N ILE A 233 -8.14 -10.53 6.59
CA ILE A 233 -9.22 -11.18 5.82
C ILE A 233 -9.95 -10.16 4.95
N ARG A 234 -10.19 -8.93 5.44
CA ARG A 234 -10.76 -7.85 4.63
C ARG A 234 -9.85 -7.46 3.46
N MET A 235 -8.54 -7.46 3.66
CA MET A 235 -7.57 -7.23 2.58
C MET A 235 -7.61 -8.36 1.55
N VAL A 236 -7.53 -9.61 2.00
CA VAL A 236 -7.60 -10.82 1.17
C VAL A 236 -8.90 -10.85 0.36
N GLY A 237 -10.04 -10.48 0.94
CA GLY A 237 -11.32 -10.41 0.22
C GLY A 237 -11.30 -9.44 -0.97
N ARG A 238 -10.61 -8.30 -0.86
CA ARG A 238 -10.39 -7.39 -2.01
C ARG A 238 -9.44 -8.00 -3.04
N TRP A 239 -8.39 -8.68 -2.57
CA TRP A 239 -7.41 -9.31 -3.47
C TRP A 239 -8.01 -10.44 -4.28
N GLN A 240 -8.91 -11.24 -3.69
CA GLN A 240 -9.65 -12.28 -4.41
C GLN A 240 -10.43 -11.72 -5.61
N GLN A 241 -10.83 -10.45 -5.56
CA GLN A 241 -11.51 -9.69 -6.62
C GLN A 241 -10.54 -9.00 -7.60
N GLY A 242 -9.23 -9.22 -7.48
CA GLY A 242 -8.22 -8.59 -8.33
C GLY A 242 -7.88 -7.14 -7.94
N GLN A 243 -8.38 -6.62 -6.82
CA GLN A 243 -8.12 -5.26 -6.35
C GLN A 243 -6.82 -5.15 -5.55
N TRP A 244 -5.84 -5.98 -5.91
CA TRP A 244 -4.56 -6.04 -5.25
C TRP A 244 -3.60 -5.00 -5.86
N ASP A 245 -2.79 -4.34 -5.02
CA ASP A 245 -1.69 -3.48 -5.46
C ASP A 245 -0.44 -3.61 -4.54
N PRO A 246 0.78 -3.35 -5.07
CA PRO A 246 2.07 -3.49 -4.37
C PRO A 246 2.12 -2.82 -3.01
N THR A 247 1.49 -1.67 -2.89
CA THR A 247 1.53 -0.83 -1.70
C THR A 247 0.62 -1.38 -0.60
N GLN A 248 -0.29 -2.31 -0.88
CA GLN A 248 -1.11 -2.91 0.17
C GLN A 248 -0.35 -3.91 1.04
N TRP A 249 0.81 -4.40 0.57
CA TRP A 249 1.62 -5.39 1.27
C TRP A 249 2.96 -4.87 1.81
N GLY A 250 3.20 -3.55 1.73
CA GLY A 250 4.44 -2.96 2.25
C GLY A 250 5.63 -3.04 1.30
N LEU A 251 5.43 -3.34 0.03
CA LEU A 251 6.52 -3.69 -0.89
C LEU A 251 7.11 -2.47 -1.61
N ASP A 252 6.91 -1.31 -1.00
CA ASP A 252 7.30 -0.02 -1.53
C ASP A 252 8.79 0.08 -1.84
N ASN A 253 9.59 -0.63 -1.05
CA ASN A 253 11.05 -0.61 -1.11
C ASN A 253 11.64 -1.94 -1.64
N ASP A 254 10.78 -2.85 -2.12
CA ASP A 254 11.25 -4.09 -2.74
C ASP A 254 11.78 -3.79 -4.16
N PRO A 255 13.05 -4.11 -4.47
CA PRO A 255 13.63 -3.83 -5.79
C PRO A 255 12.95 -4.59 -6.92
N VAL A 256 12.45 -5.81 -6.67
CA VAL A 256 11.65 -6.56 -7.64
C VAL A 256 10.36 -5.80 -7.95
N HIS A 257 9.88 -5.00 -6.97
CA HIS A 257 8.60 -4.34 -7.06
C HIS A 257 8.60 -2.85 -7.39
N ALA A 258 9.78 -2.22 -7.42
CA ALA A 258 9.93 -0.78 -7.56
C ALA A 258 9.19 -0.19 -8.78
N ALA A 259 9.30 -0.83 -9.95
CA ALA A 259 8.66 -0.38 -11.17
C ALA A 259 7.12 -0.35 -11.06
N ALA A 260 6.53 -1.29 -10.30
CA ALA A 260 5.10 -1.30 -10.04
C ALA A 260 4.60 -0.24 -9.13
N VAL A 261 5.35 -0.07 -8.06
CA VAL A 261 4.99 0.86 -7.03
C VAL A 261 4.97 2.24 -7.68
N ALA A 262 5.96 2.52 -8.54
CA ALA A 262 5.97 3.72 -9.38
C ALA A 262 4.74 3.79 -10.32
N ALA A 263 4.42 2.72 -11.06
CA ALA A 263 3.27 2.70 -11.98
C ALA A 263 1.93 2.93 -11.27
N VAL A 264 1.67 2.22 -10.17
CA VAL A 264 0.45 2.35 -9.37
C VAL A 264 0.35 3.74 -8.74
N ARG A 265 1.45 4.30 -8.24
CA ARG A 265 1.47 5.68 -7.70
C ARG A 265 1.19 6.70 -8.80
N ALA A 266 1.78 6.53 -9.99
CA ALA A 266 1.53 7.41 -11.12
C ALA A 266 0.06 7.37 -11.57
N GLU A 267 -0.53 6.17 -11.65
CA GLU A 267 -1.94 6.01 -12.00
C GLU A 267 -2.88 6.60 -10.96
N ARG A 268 -2.62 6.36 -9.66
CA ARG A 268 -3.42 6.99 -8.59
C ARG A 268 -3.30 8.51 -8.64
N ALA A 269 -2.10 9.06 -8.83
CA ALA A 269 -1.92 10.51 -8.98
C ALA A 269 -2.68 11.07 -10.19
N ARG A 270 -2.73 10.33 -11.31
CA ARG A 270 -3.52 10.69 -12.50
C ARG A 270 -5.01 10.72 -12.19
N LEU A 271 -5.54 9.68 -11.53
CA LEU A 271 -6.96 9.60 -11.16
C LEU A 271 -7.35 10.69 -10.16
N ASP A 272 -6.52 10.95 -9.15
CA ASP A 272 -6.74 12.01 -8.17
C ASP A 272 -6.77 13.39 -8.85
N ALA A 273 -5.87 13.65 -9.81
CA ALA A 273 -5.87 14.86 -10.61
C ALA A 273 -7.14 15.00 -11.47
N GLN A 274 -7.64 13.90 -12.05
CA GLN A 274 -8.89 13.89 -12.81
C GLN A 274 -10.11 14.15 -11.92
N GLN A 275 -10.17 13.55 -10.74
CA GLN A 275 -11.23 13.80 -9.78
C GLN A 275 -11.20 15.24 -9.28
N ALA A 276 -10.02 15.78 -8.99
CA ALA A 276 -9.86 17.19 -8.64
C ALA A 276 -10.34 18.11 -9.76
N LEU A 277 -10.07 17.77 -11.03
CA LEU A 277 -10.58 18.50 -12.20
C LEU A 277 -12.11 18.42 -12.29
N ALA A 278 -12.70 17.25 -12.08
CA ALA A 278 -14.14 17.04 -12.15
C ALA A 278 -14.91 17.74 -11.02
N GLN A 279 -14.28 17.96 -9.87
CA GLN A 279 -14.84 18.69 -8.73
C GLN A 279 -14.74 20.22 -8.88
N LEU A 280 -14.01 20.73 -9.88
CA LEU A 280 -14.02 22.16 -10.18
C LEU A 280 -15.42 22.56 -10.68
N PRO A 281 -16.01 23.64 -10.16
CA PRO A 281 -17.34 24.07 -10.54
C PRO A 281 -17.40 24.36 -12.05
N ALA A 282 -18.31 23.67 -12.76
CA ALA A 282 -18.51 23.78 -14.21
C ALA A 282 -18.89 25.19 -14.72
N ALA A 283 -19.13 26.14 -13.81
CA ALA A 283 -19.56 27.50 -14.13
C ALA A 283 -18.43 28.47 -14.56
N ALA A 284 -17.19 28.01 -14.72
CA ALA A 284 -16.05 28.85 -15.14
C ALA A 284 -15.82 28.88 -16.68
N ALA A 285 -16.83 28.58 -17.50
CA ALA A 285 -16.70 28.55 -18.98
C ALA A 285 -16.45 29.92 -19.63
N LYS A 286 -16.54 31.01 -18.87
CA LYS A 286 -15.85 32.26 -19.18
C LYS A 286 -15.11 32.69 -17.92
N PRO A 287 -13.78 32.91 -17.96
CA PRO A 287 -13.12 33.59 -16.87
C PRO A 287 -13.74 34.99 -16.80
N ALA A 288 -14.68 35.18 -15.87
CA ALA A 288 -14.97 36.51 -15.38
C ALA A 288 -13.63 37.09 -14.94
N ARG A 289 -13.33 38.32 -15.37
CA ARG A 289 -12.09 39.00 -15.02
C ARG A 289 -11.95 38.89 -13.49
N PRO A 290 -10.87 38.31 -12.97
CA PRO A 290 -10.76 38.06 -11.55
C PRO A 290 -10.81 39.38 -10.77
N ASP A 291 -11.81 39.52 -9.88
CA ASP A 291 -12.02 40.74 -9.11
C ASP A 291 -11.04 40.87 -7.93
N ASP A 292 -10.42 39.75 -7.50
CA ASP A 292 -9.55 39.67 -6.33
C ASP A 292 -8.29 38.78 -6.54
N GLU A 293 -7.36 38.83 -5.59
CA GLU A 293 -6.12 38.03 -5.65
C GLU A 293 -6.41 36.51 -5.54
N SER A 294 -7.48 36.13 -4.85
CA SER A 294 -7.89 34.73 -4.66
C SER A 294 -8.35 34.06 -5.97
N SER A 295 -8.86 34.85 -6.91
CA SER A 295 -9.28 34.38 -8.23
C SER A 295 -8.12 34.22 -9.21
N TRP A 296 -6.97 34.88 -8.98
CA TRP A 296 -5.74 34.65 -9.77
C TRP A 296 -5.12 33.29 -9.43
N GLU A 297 -5.01 32.96 -8.14
CA GLU A 297 -4.54 31.65 -7.67
C GLU A 297 -5.41 30.51 -8.21
N ARG A 298 -6.73 30.70 -8.19
CA ARG A 298 -7.68 29.75 -8.76
C ARG A 298 -7.45 29.57 -10.25
N TYR A 299 -7.36 30.67 -11.00
CA TYR A 299 -7.10 30.63 -12.45
C TYR A 299 -5.82 29.88 -12.78
N VAL A 300 -4.70 30.19 -12.12
CA VAL A 300 -3.41 29.52 -12.40
C VAL A 300 -3.48 28.03 -12.08
N ARG A 301 -4.14 27.65 -10.98
CA ARG A 301 -4.33 26.24 -10.61
C ARG A 301 -5.15 25.50 -11.66
N GLU A 302 -6.27 26.07 -12.09
CA GLU A 302 -7.13 25.49 -13.13
C GLU A 302 -6.39 25.41 -14.46
N TYR A 303 -5.65 26.45 -14.82
CA TYR A 303 -4.85 26.49 -16.04
C TYR A 303 -3.78 25.40 -16.05
N CYS A 304 -3.01 25.25 -14.96
CA CYS A 304 -2.00 24.17 -14.85
C CYS A 304 -2.64 22.79 -15.01
N LEU A 305 -3.84 22.60 -14.46
CA LEU A 305 -4.55 21.33 -14.51
C LEU A 305 -5.07 21.02 -15.92
N VAL A 306 -5.75 21.98 -16.55
CA VAL A 306 -6.30 21.85 -17.91
C VAL A 306 -5.20 21.58 -18.93
N HIS A 307 -4.07 22.28 -18.82
CA HIS A 307 -2.94 22.14 -19.75
C HIS A 307 -1.95 21.05 -19.35
N ARG A 308 -2.25 20.26 -18.31
CA ARG A 308 -1.43 19.13 -17.82
C ARG A 308 0.03 19.53 -17.57
N PHE A 309 0.22 20.62 -16.83
CA PHE A 309 1.55 21.06 -16.45
C PHE A 309 2.24 20.01 -15.59
N ASP A 310 3.51 19.73 -15.87
CA ASP A 310 4.36 18.91 -15.02
C ASP A 310 4.80 19.65 -13.74
N GLY A 311 5.56 18.98 -12.88
CA GLY A 311 6.02 19.58 -11.62
C GLY A 311 6.89 20.84 -11.78
N ALA A 312 7.71 20.91 -12.83
CA ALA A 312 8.57 22.05 -13.11
C ALA A 312 7.77 23.23 -13.68
N GLN A 313 6.81 22.95 -14.56
CA GLN A 313 5.87 23.93 -15.11
C GLN A 313 4.96 24.50 -14.01
N ILE A 314 4.41 23.67 -13.11
CA ILE A 314 3.60 24.13 -11.97
C ILE A 314 4.41 25.05 -11.05
N LYS A 315 5.67 24.70 -10.75
CA LYS A 315 6.54 25.54 -9.92
C LYS A 315 6.77 26.90 -10.57
N SER A 316 7.03 26.92 -11.88
CA SER A 316 7.24 28.14 -12.66
C SER A 316 5.96 29.00 -12.70
N ALA A 317 4.81 28.39 -12.92
CA ALA A 317 3.51 29.07 -12.90
C ALA A 317 3.22 29.77 -11.56
N ARG A 318 3.55 29.13 -10.43
CA ARG A 318 3.42 29.73 -9.09
C ARG A 318 4.35 30.93 -8.87
N VAL A 319 5.56 30.91 -9.44
CA VAL A 319 6.50 32.05 -9.38
C VAL A 319 5.95 33.22 -10.17
N ILE A 320 5.48 32.99 -11.40
CA ILE A 320 4.85 34.03 -12.24
C ILE A 320 3.65 34.64 -11.49
N LEU A 321 2.79 33.79 -10.91
CA LEU A 321 1.65 34.26 -10.12
C LEU A 321 2.09 35.17 -8.96
N ALA A 322 3.05 34.73 -8.15
CA ALA A 322 3.53 35.50 -7.00
C ALA A 322 4.08 36.88 -7.42
N GLU A 323 4.84 36.92 -8.53
CA GLU A 323 5.35 38.18 -9.10
C GLU A 323 4.22 39.12 -9.53
N GLN A 324 3.23 38.62 -10.28
CA GLN A 324 2.15 39.45 -10.79
C GLN A 324 1.21 39.92 -9.68
N THR A 325 0.92 39.07 -8.68
CA THR A 325 0.14 39.45 -7.49
C THR A 325 0.86 40.54 -6.69
N ALA A 326 2.18 40.42 -6.49
CA ALA A 326 2.96 41.46 -5.80
C ALA A 326 2.91 42.80 -6.54
N ARG A 327 3.05 42.79 -7.88
CA ARG A 327 2.91 43.99 -8.72
C ARG A 327 1.51 44.58 -8.64
N ALA A 328 0.47 43.75 -8.72
CA ALA A 328 -0.93 44.18 -8.62
C ALA A 328 -1.22 44.84 -7.27
N LYS A 329 -0.73 44.24 -6.17
CA LYS A 329 -0.83 44.80 -4.82
C LYS A 329 -0.16 46.17 -4.73
N ASN A 330 1.03 46.34 -5.30
CA ASN A 330 1.72 47.63 -5.32
C ASN A 330 0.94 48.69 -6.12
N VAL A 331 0.37 48.34 -7.26
CA VAL A 331 -0.49 49.24 -8.06
C VAL A 331 -1.73 49.66 -7.26
N ARG A 332 -2.41 48.71 -6.61
CA ARG A 332 -3.58 48.99 -5.77
C ARG A 332 -3.22 49.87 -4.59
N ALA A 333 -2.10 49.60 -3.91
CA ALA A 333 -1.62 50.40 -2.79
C ALA A 333 -1.32 51.85 -3.20
N ALA A 334 -0.65 52.05 -4.34
CA ALA A 334 -0.34 53.37 -4.87
C ALA A 334 -1.59 54.18 -5.24
N ARG A 335 -2.70 53.51 -5.56
CA ARG A 335 -3.98 54.13 -5.96
C ARG A 335 -5.09 53.99 -4.91
N ALA A 336 -4.75 53.58 -3.68
CA ALA A 336 -5.74 53.17 -2.68
C ALA A 336 -6.75 54.28 -2.33
N ALA A 337 -6.28 55.53 -2.21
CA ALA A 337 -7.15 56.67 -1.89
C ALA A 337 -8.16 56.96 -3.00
N GLU A 338 -7.73 56.87 -4.25
CA GLU A 338 -8.57 57.13 -5.43
C GLU A 338 -9.60 56.01 -5.62
N ILE A 339 -9.18 54.75 -5.47
CA ILE A 339 -10.06 53.57 -5.49
C ILE A 339 -11.15 53.72 -4.42
N ALA A 340 -10.76 54.00 -3.16
CA ALA A 340 -11.70 54.16 -2.05
C ALA A 340 -12.63 55.39 -2.22
N ARG A 341 -12.20 56.43 -2.95
CA ARG A 341 -13.05 57.58 -3.31
C ARG A 341 -14.11 57.15 -4.32
N LEU A 342 -13.70 56.45 -5.38
CA LEU A 342 -14.59 55.98 -6.46
C LEU A 342 -15.59 54.94 -5.96
N GLU A 343 -15.17 53.98 -5.13
CA GLU A 343 -16.07 52.96 -4.55
C GLU A 343 -17.13 53.60 -3.63
N ARG A 344 -16.74 54.57 -2.79
CA ARG A 344 -17.70 55.29 -1.93
C ARG A 344 -18.68 56.13 -2.74
N ALA A 345 -18.21 56.77 -3.82
CA ALA A 345 -19.09 57.51 -4.72
C ALA A 345 -20.09 56.55 -5.41
N LEU A 346 -19.60 55.41 -5.90
CA LEU A 346 -20.42 54.40 -6.57
C LEU A 346 -21.50 53.79 -5.67
N GLY A 347 -21.20 53.59 -4.38
CA GLY A 347 -22.17 53.06 -3.42
C GLY A 347 -23.27 54.05 -3.01
N ARG A 348 -23.05 55.35 -3.23
CA ARG A 348 -24.03 56.42 -2.92
C ARG A 348 -24.83 56.87 -4.14
N GLU A 349 -24.32 56.58 -5.34
CA GLU A 349 -24.92 57.05 -6.58
C GLU A 349 -26.15 56.21 -6.97
N SER A 350 -27.27 56.90 -7.16
CA SER A 350 -28.54 56.31 -7.59
C SER A 350 -28.85 56.60 -9.05
N GLU A 351 -28.26 57.63 -9.64
CA GLU A 351 -28.45 57.97 -11.04
C GLU A 351 -27.67 56.98 -11.96
N PRO A 352 -28.35 56.30 -12.90
CA PRO A 352 -27.71 55.27 -13.73
C PRO A 352 -26.53 55.78 -14.58
N GLU A 353 -26.65 56.98 -15.15
CA GLU A 353 -25.63 57.56 -16.03
C GLU A 353 -24.37 57.89 -15.25
N ARG A 354 -24.52 58.61 -14.13
CA ARG A 354 -23.40 58.95 -13.25
C ARG A 354 -22.73 57.72 -12.65
N LYS A 355 -23.52 56.69 -12.31
CA LYS A 355 -23.01 55.40 -11.86
C LYS A 355 -22.15 54.71 -12.93
N ALA A 356 -22.57 54.75 -14.19
CA ALA A 356 -21.79 54.20 -15.30
C ALA A 356 -20.47 54.95 -15.52
N GLU A 357 -20.45 56.28 -15.38
CA GLU A 357 -19.23 57.08 -15.43
C GLU A 357 -18.26 56.71 -14.30
N LEU A 358 -18.74 56.60 -13.06
CA LEU A 358 -17.92 56.20 -11.91
C LEU A 358 -17.37 54.78 -12.08
N GLN A 359 -18.15 53.85 -12.65
CA GLN A 359 -17.65 52.51 -13.00
C GLN A 359 -16.54 52.57 -14.04
N LYS A 360 -16.68 53.43 -15.06
CA LYS A 360 -15.67 53.63 -16.09
C LYS A 360 -14.39 54.23 -15.50
N GLU A 361 -14.49 55.22 -14.61
CA GLU A 361 -13.34 55.80 -13.89
C GLU A 361 -12.65 54.76 -13.00
N LEU A 362 -13.40 53.94 -12.27
CA LEU A 362 -12.85 52.85 -11.46
C LEU A 362 -12.15 51.80 -12.32
N ALA A 363 -12.76 51.41 -13.44
CA ALA A 363 -12.17 50.48 -14.39
C ALA A 363 -10.88 51.04 -15.01
N ALA A 364 -10.83 52.33 -15.36
CA ALA A 364 -9.62 52.99 -15.84
C ALA A 364 -8.52 53.05 -14.76
N THR A 365 -8.92 53.28 -13.51
CA THR A 365 -8.00 53.27 -12.35
C THR A 365 -7.41 51.88 -12.11
N LEU A 366 -8.18 50.82 -12.37
CA LEU A 366 -7.74 49.43 -12.24
C LEU A 366 -7.16 48.82 -13.53
N ALA A 367 -7.12 49.58 -14.65
CA ALA A 367 -6.62 49.08 -15.93
C ALA A 367 -5.21 48.47 -15.86
N PRO A 368 -4.23 49.06 -15.14
CA PRO A 368 -2.89 48.45 -15.04
C PRO A 368 -2.89 47.10 -14.30
N VAL A 369 -3.81 46.89 -13.35
CA VAL A 369 -3.94 45.57 -12.68
C VAL A 369 -4.42 44.52 -13.67
N ALA A 370 -5.29 44.90 -14.59
CA ALA A 370 -5.75 43.97 -15.60
C ALA A 370 -4.71 43.65 -16.68
N GLU A 371 -3.85 44.62 -17.01
CA GLU A 371 -2.69 44.38 -17.89
C GLU A 371 -1.74 43.34 -17.29
N LEU A 372 -1.51 43.39 -15.97
CA LEU A 372 -0.73 42.37 -15.24
C LEU A 372 -1.37 40.98 -15.34
N PHE A 373 -2.69 40.89 -15.33
CA PHE A 373 -3.39 39.61 -15.55
C PHE A 373 -3.24 39.12 -16.99
N THR A 374 -3.31 40.00 -17.99
CA THR A 374 -3.02 39.65 -19.39
C THR A 374 -1.57 39.16 -19.54
N GLU A 375 -0.61 39.81 -18.88
CA GLU A 375 0.78 39.39 -18.84
C GLU A 375 0.96 38.02 -18.15
N LEU A 376 0.24 37.76 -17.05
CA LEU A 376 0.18 36.44 -16.41
C LEU A 376 -0.26 35.37 -17.40
N CYS A 377 -1.38 35.56 -18.10
CA CYS A 377 -1.89 34.61 -19.08
C CYS A 377 -0.87 34.32 -20.19
N ALA A 378 -0.25 35.37 -20.75
CA ALA A 378 0.76 35.21 -21.80
C ALA A 378 1.98 34.40 -21.31
N ARG A 379 2.48 34.69 -20.10
CA ARG A 379 3.59 33.94 -19.51
C ARG A 379 3.23 32.49 -19.19
N LEU A 380 1.98 32.19 -18.85
CA LEU A 380 1.51 30.81 -18.69
C LEU A 380 1.40 30.08 -20.04
N ASP A 381 0.96 30.76 -21.10
CA ASP A 381 0.93 30.20 -22.47
C ASP A 381 2.35 29.82 -22.94
N GLU A 382 3.36 30.61 -22.58
CA GLU A 382 4.77 30.33 -22.89
C GLU A 382 5.34 29.10 -22.16
N LEU A 383 4.77 28.72 -21.02
CA LEU A 383 5.21 27.52 -20.29
C LEU A 383 4.77 26.21 -20.96
N GLN A 384 3.80 26.25 -21.89
CA GLN A 384 3.29 25.05 -22.55
C GLN A 384 4.28 24.45 -23.56
N THR A 385 4.41 23.13 -23.55
CA THR A 385 5.11 22.39 -24.62
C THR A 385 4.35 22.48 -25.95
N ALA A 386 5.03 22.17 -27.06
CA ALA A 386 4.38 22.13 -28.38
C ALA A 386 3.22 21.12 -28.42
N GLU A 387 3.36 19.99 -27.71
CA GLU A 387 2.34 18.95 -27.58
C GLU A 387 1.12 19.45 -26.80
N GLN A 388 1.34 20.11 -25.64
CA GLN A 388 0.27 20.70 -24.83
C GLN A 388 -0.50 21.78 -25.61
N ARG A 389 0.21 22.63 -26.37
CA ARG A 389 -0.42 23.65 -27.24
C ARG A 389 -1.28 23.03 -28.34
N SER A 390 -0.81 21.95 -28.96
CA SER A 390 -1.55 21.24 -30.00
C SER A 390 -2.83 20.62 -29.43
N ALA A 391 -2.74 19.94 -28.29
CA ALA A 391 -3.89 19.35 -27.60
C ALA A 391 -4.93 20.41 -27.17
N ALA A 392 -4.48 21.59 -26.72
CA ALA A 392 -5.36 22.69 -26.36
C ALA A 392 -6.05 23.35 -27.58
N GLY A 393 -5.37 23.41 -28.72
CA GLY A 393 -5.93 23.90 -29.99
C GLY A 393 -7.11 23.08 -30.49
N ASP A 394 -7.06 21.76 -30.30
CA ASP A 394 -8.15 20.85 -30.64
C ASP A 394 -9.33 20.94 -29.68
N ALA A 395 -9.06 21.14 -28.38
CA ALA A 395 -10.10 21.34 -27.37
C ALA A 395 -10.94 22.63 -27.59
N ARG A 396 -10.35 23.70 -28.12
CA ARG A 396 -11.07 24.94 -28.47
C ARG A 396 -11.89 24.84 -29.76
N ARG A 397 -11.63 23.84 -30.61
CA ARG A 397 -12.29 23.66 -31.92
C ARG A 397 -13.51 22.73 -31.90
N THR A 398 -13.85 22.17 -30.74
CA THR A 398 -15.03 21.30 -30.58
C THR A 398 -16.10 22.08 -29.81
N PRO A 399 -17.05 22.78 -30.47
CA PRO A 399 -18.22 23.31 -29.79
C PRO A 399 -19.17 22.15 -29.53
N THR A 400 -19.37 21.80 -28.27
CA THR A 400 -20.51 20.99 -27.84
C THR A 400 -21.78 21.79 -28.11
N HIS A 401 -22.58 21.30 -29.06
CA HIS A 401 -23.95 21.76 -29.31
C HIS A 401 -24.92 21.22 -28.26
#